data_AF-A0A661XD36-F1
#
_entry.id   AF-A0A661XD36-F1
#
_cell.length_a   1.000
_cell.length_b   1.000
_cell.length_c   1.000
_cell.angle_alpha   90.00
_cell.angle_beta   90.00
_cell.angle_gamma   90.00
#
_symmetry.space_group_name_H-M   'P 1'
#
loop_
_entity.id
_entity.type
_entity.pdbx_description
1 polymer ?
#
loop_
_entity_poly.entity_id
_entity_poly.type
_entity_poly.pdbx_seq_one_letter_code
_entity_poly.pdbx_strand_id
1 'polypeptide(L)'
;MKRFVFLVFVLLFIINPSFKIYKKRKIKGAVLVDLSRSMKGNIEKVKKILPLFKNFDFYGFSDDVFKIDKNDLGLRKGLTDMFSAIEGLKGYEEIFLISDGIHNKGKKDFSISSKIHSIYVGEKPEPDAFIKSIEYPDYSFLDSNIEVFVGVDFKGFLPEEFSLYLKEDGKLIKTFQYRNHDKRAVISFKPERTGRRKYEVILKKYPEERNYKNNSKVFYINILPSKIRVLYICGRPGWEYRFLRRFLKSNPRIELVSFIILRNPEDVAVAPERELSLIPFPSREIFTKEIYDYNLFILENFDYRRFFPSSYLENVVNFVLNGGGFLLIGGENFSGKIYKGTALEKILPVKIGFESRFINKSFKVFPVAFHPITGSKDKWKDSPTMQGLNVVEGVNGKVLLKTENGNPYIVIKKIGSGRVACILGNTLWRLSFIEGKKYFYWNFWKNLIYWLLGFPSVEEINIEYERRIYRIGEECVFYLKGKFEELKDTEFFVFYPDKRKEKIEGDFDLKRGRIFYRFTFDTPGKYRFFVKKKEFQKSFSINVKDIDIELEKKDGNPELLKWISDKTGGRFFNFDDIKKLEDFLKKERFIENIYPFRSLYFFLFLVIYLVFIWIRW
;
A
#
# COMPACT_ATOMS: atom_id res chain seq x y z
N MET A 1 -62.62 -20.30 -76.15
CA MET A 1 -62.25 -20.44 -74.71
C MET A 1 -60.78 -20.76 -74.48
N LYS A 2 -60.21 -21.86 -75.02
CA LYS A 2 -58.81 -22.27 -74.76
C LYS A 2 -57.75 -21.21 -75.12
N ARG A 3 -57.89 -20.53 -76.26
CA ARG A 3 -56.98 -19.44 -76.69
C ARG A 3 -57.03 -18.20 -75.78
N PHE A 4 -58.19 -17.90 -75.20
CA PHE A 4 -58.37 -16.76 -74.29
C PHE A 4 -57.66 -17.01 -72.95
N VAL A 5 -57.81 -18.22 -72.39
CA VAL A 5 -57.12 -18.63 -71.17
C VAL A 5 -55.59 -18.60 -71.37
N PHE A 6 -55.11 -19.04 -72.53
CA PHE A 6 -53.69 -18.95 -72.88
C PHE A 6 -53.18 -17.51 -72.90
N LEU A 7 -53.91 -16.60 -73.56
CA LEU A 7 -53.55 -15.19 -73.63
C LEU A 7 -53.49 -14.54 -72.24
N VAL A 8 -54.41 -14.91 -71.33
CA VAL A 8 -54.40 -14.45 -69.93
C VAL A 8 -53.15 -14.95 -69.18
N PHE A 9 -52.75 -16.21 -69.36
CA PHE A 9 -51.53 -16.73 -68.71
C PHE A 9 -50.24 -16.11 -69.26
N VAL A 10 -50.17 -15.87 -70.57
CA VAL A 10 -49.05 -15.15 -71.19
C VAL A 10 -49.01 -13.71 -70.67
N LEU A 11 -50.16 -13.04 -70.58
CA LEU A 11 -50.25 -11.69 -70.02
C LEU A 11 -49.80 -11.65 -68.56
N LEU A 12 -50.22 -12.61 -67.73
CA LEU A 12 -49.79 -12.73 -66.33
C LEU A 12 -48.29 -13.02 -66.20
N PHE A 13 -47.71 -13.79 -67.13
CA PHE A 13 -46.27 -14.04 -67.18
C PHE A 13 -45.48 -12.78 -67.56
N ILE A 14 -45.98 -11.98 -68.51
CA ILE A 14 -45.39 -10.71 -68.91
C ILE A 14 -45.51 -9.66 -67.79
N ILE A 15 -46.67 -9.58 -67.14
CA ILE A 15 -46.92 -8.66 -66.02
C ILE A 15 -46.12 -9.07 -64.78
N ASN A 16 -45.80 -10.36 -64.64
CA ASN A 16 -44.99 -10.94 -63.57
C ASN A 16 -45.36 -10.41 -62.17
N PRO A 17 -46.63 -10.58 -61.72
CA PRO A 17 -47.08 -10.05 -60.45
C PRO A 17 -46.27 -10.65 -59.30
N SER A 18 -45.80 -9.79 -58.39
CA SER A 18 -45.03 -10.19 -57.21
C SER A 18 -45.93 -10.20 -55.97
N PHE A 19 -45.82 -11.26 -55.17
CA PHE A 19 -46.49 -11.35 -53.87
C PHE A 19 -45.46 -11.10 -52.77
N LYS A 20 -45.78 -10.18 -51.86
CA LYS A 20 -44.98 -9.93 -50.64
C LYS A 20 -45.42 -10.90 -49.57
N ILE A 21 -44.60 -11.90 -49.25
CA ILE A 21 -44.84 -12.79 -48.09
C ILE A 21 -43.99 -12.32 -46.92
N TYR A 22 -44.62 -12.15 -45.76
CA TYR A 22 -43.95 -11.83 -44.51
C TYR A 22 -43.50 -13.11 -43.83
N LYS A 23 -42.21 -13.49 -43.99
CA LYS A 23 -41.63 -14.63 -43.29
C LYS A 23 -40.89 -14.16 -42.03
N LYS A 24 -41.14 -14.81 -40.90
CA LYS A 24 -40.41 -14.55 -39.64
C LYS A 24 -39.10 -15.34 -39.69
N ARG A 25 -37.95 -14.67 -39.68
CA ARG A 25 -36.67 -15.35 -39.40
C ARG A 25 -36.72 -15.87 -37.96
N LYS A 26 -36.45 -17.16 -37.75
CA LYS A 26 -36.31 -17.71 -36.40
C LYS A 26 -34.87 -17.47 -35.95
N ILE A 27 -34.55 -16.23 -35.58
CA ILE A 27 -33.25 -15.87 -35.01
C ILE A 27 -33.11 -16.61 -33.69
N LYS A 28 -32.01 -17.33 -33.50
CA LYS A 28 -31.68 -17.96 -32.23
C LYS A 28 -31.07 -16.89 -31.32
N GLY A 29 -31.91 -16.19 -30.57
CA GLY A 29 -31.49 -15.11 -29.68
C GLY A 29 -31.64 -15.44 -28.19
N ALA A 30 -30.83 -14.79 -27.35
CA ALA A 30 -30.92 -14.86 -25.90
C ALA A 30 -31.06 -13.46 -25.26
N VAL A 31 -31.72 -13.40 -24.10
CA VAL A 31 -31.77 -12.21 -23.23
C VAL A 31 -30.99 -12.53 -21.97
N LEU A 32 -29.98 -11.73 -21.67
CA LEU A 32 -29.12 -11.84 -20.50
C LEU A 32 -29.41 -10.69 -19.54
N VAL A 33 -29.92 -11.01 -18.35
CA VAL A 33 -30.37 -10.04 -17.35
C VAL A 33 -29.42 -10.01 -16.18
N ASP A 34 -28.96 -8.82 -15.84
CA ASP A 34 -28.19 -8.59 -14.61
C ASP A 34 -29.13 -8.70 -13.40
N LEU A 35 -28.84 -9.65 -12.52
CA LEU A 35 -29.56 -9.90 -11.27
C LEU A 35 -28.66 -9.69 -10.04
N SER A 36 -27.59 -8.90 -10.19
CA SER A 36 -26.75 -8.47 -9.07
C SER A 36 -27.47 -7.46 -8.16
N ARG A 37 -26.96 -7.27 -6.93
CA ARG A 37 -27.61 -6.40 -5.94
C ARG A 37 -27.71 -4.94 -6.35
N SER A 38 -26.79 -4.42 -7.17
CA SER A 38 -26.89 -3.06 -7.72
C SER A 38 -28.18 -2.84 -8.54
N MET A 39 -28.74 -3.92 -9.11
CA MET A 39 -29.97 -3.88 -9.89
C MET A 39 -31.25 -3.74 -9.06
N LYS A 40 -31.16 -3.71 -7.71
CA LYS A 40 -32.34 -3.62 -6.82
C LYS A 40 -33.29 -2.47 -7.16
N GLY A 41 -32.76 -1.30 -7.52
CA GLY A 41 -33.56 -0.14 -7.95
C GLY A 41 -34.10 -0.24 -9.39
N ASN A 42 -33.56 -1.16 -10.20
CA ASN A 42 -33.81 -1.24 -11.64
C ASN A 42 -34.67 -2.45 -12.05
N ILE A 43 -34.98 -3.39 -11.16
CA ILE A 43 -35.79 -4.59 -11.47
C ILE A 43 -37.17 -4.24 -12.07
N GLU A 44 -37.83 -3.19 -11.59
CA GLU A 44 -39.12 -2.77 -12.16
C GLU A 44 -39.00 -2.27 -13.60
N LYS A 45 -37.84 -1.69 -13.99
CA LYS A 45 -37.55 -1.34 -15.38
C LYS A 45 -37.34 -2.61 -16.22
N VAL A 46 -36.60 -3.58 -15.69
CA VAL A 46 -36.37 -4.89 -16.35
C VAL A 46 -37.70 -5.61 -16.64
N LYS A 47 -38.62 -5.66 -15.67
CA LYS A 47 -39.95 -6.28 -15.84
C LYS A 47 -40.77 -5.66 -16.99
N LYS A 48 -40.57 -4.37 -17.30
CA LYS A 48 -41.23 -3.71 -18.44
C LYS A 48 -40.60 -4.08 -19.79
N ILE A 49 -39.32 -4.44 -19.81
CA ILE A 49 -38.56 -4.76 -21.03
C ILE A 49 -38.76 -6.23 -21.45
N LEU A 50 -38.75 -7.18 -20.50
CA LEU A 50 -38.80 -8.61 -20.81
C LEU A 50 -40.00 -9.05 -21.68
N PRO A 51 -41.23 -8.51 -21.52
CA PRO A 51 -42.37 -8.88 -22.36
C PRO A 51 -42.19 -8.58 -23.86
N LEU A 52 -41.24 -7.72 -24.24
CA LEU A 52 -40.92 -7.42 -25.63
C LEU A 52 -40.27 -8.61 -26.36
N PHE A 53 -39.64 -9.53 -25.62
CA PHE A 53 -38.89 -10.67 -26.15
C PHE A 53 -39.72 -11.97 -26.12
N LYS A 54 -40.48 -12.24 -27.18
CA LYS A 54 -41.40 -13.41 -27.20
C LYS A 54 -40.74 -14.76 -27.53
N ASN A 55 -39.66 -14.77 -28.30
CA ASN A 55 -39.05 -15.99 -28.87
C ASN A 55 -37.55 -16.10 -28.52
N PHE A 56 -37.16 -15.70 -27.30
CA PHE A 56 -35.77 -15.70 -26.84
C PHE A 56 -35.61 -16.62 -25.63
N ASP A 57 -34.42 -17.20 -25.46
CA ASP A 57 -34.05 -17.85 -24.20
C ASP A 57 -33.64 -16.80 -23.17
N PHE A 58 -34.05 -16.97 -21.92
CA PHE A 58 -33.76 -16.02 -20.84
C PHE A 58 -32.72 -16.55 -19.87
N TYR A 59 -31.72 -15.73 -19.59
CA TYR A 59 -30.64 -16.00 -18.66
C TYR A 59 -30.49 -14.83 -17.68
N GLY A 60 -30.15 -15.16 -16.44
CA GLY A 60 -29.77 -14.23 -15.39
C GLY A 60 -28.29 -14.37 -15.09
N PHE A 61 -27.64 -13.31 -14.61
CA PHE A 61 -26.27 -13.40 -14.11
C PHE A 61 -26.01 -12.53 -12.88
N SER A 62 -25.07 -12.99 -12.07
CA SER A 62 -24.39 -12.24 -11.02
C SER A 62 -22.90 -12.58 -11.10
N ASP A 63 -22.45 -13.46 -10.23
CA ASP A 63 -21.14 -14.09 -10.18
C ASP A 63 -21.00 -15.23 -11.18
N ASP A 64 -22.13 -15.84 -11.56
CA ASP A 64 -22.29 -16.90 -12.55
C ASP A 64 -23.54 -16.64 -13.43
N VAL A 65 -23.65 -17.34 -14.57
CA VAL A 65 -24.81 -17.28 -15.49
C VAL A 65 -25.74 -18.49 -15.30
N PHE A 66 -27.05 -18.28 -15.32
CA PHE A 66 -28.07 -19.31 -15.12
C PHE A 66 -29.33 -19.03 -15.94
N LYS A 67 -30.09 -20.08 -16.29
CA LYS A 67 -31.37 -19.92 -17.00
C LYS A 67 -32.45 -19.39 -16.04
N ILE A 68 -33.31 -18.48 -16.51
CA ILE A 68 -34.38 -17.87 -15.69
C ILE A 68 -35.74 -17.97 -16.36
N ASP A 69 -36.80 -17.92 -15.55
CA ASP A 69 -38.15 -17.59 -16.03
C ASP A 69 -38.31 -16.06 -16.01
N LYS A 70 -38.98 -15.49 -17.02
CA LYS A 70 -39.24 -14.05 -17.13
C LYS A 70 -40.01 -13.46 -15.93
N ASN A 71 -40.69 -14.30 -15.14
CA ASN A 71 -41.46 -13.89 -13.97
C ASN A 71 -40.66 -13.98 -12.65
N ASP A 72 -39.50 -14.65 -12.64
CA ASP A 72 -38.68 -14.83 -11.45
C ASP A 72 -37.32 -14.13 -11.59
N LEU A 73 -37.25 -12.90 -11.05
CA LEU A 73 -36.08 -12.02 -11.10
C LEU A 73 -35.48 -11.80 -9.70
N GLY A 74 -35.25 -12.90 -8.97
CA GLY A 74 -34.60 -12.86 -7.66
C GLY A 74 -33.16 -12.33 -7.74
N LEU A 75 -32.88 -11.25 -7.01
CA LEU A 75 -31.52 -10.69 -6.91
C LEU A 75 -30.59 -11.65 -6.16
N ARG A 76 -29.37 -11.82 -6.66
CA ARG A 76 -28.34 -12.67 -6.05
C ARG A 76 -27.28 -11.85 -5.33
N LYS A 77 -26.77 -12.41 -4.23
CA LYS A 77 -25.57 -11.86 -3.55
C LYS A 77 -24.34 -12.30 -4.34
N GLY A 78 -23.34 -11.43 -4.44
CA GLY A 78 -22.09 -11.76 -5.12
C GLY A 78 -21.54 -10.57 -5.90
N LEU A 79 -20.44 -10.81 -6.58
CA LEU A 79 -19.83 -9.89 -7.53
C LEU A 79 -20.49 -10.10 -8.92
N THR A 80 -20.54 -9.08 -9.76
CA THR A 80 -21.06 -9.05 -11.14
C THR A 80 -19.94 -9.33 -12.16
N ASP A 81 -19.97 -10.52 -12.78
CA ASP A 81 -19.07 -10.95 -13.85
C ASP A 81 -19.78 -11.02 -15.22
N MET A 82 -20.01 -9.83 -15.78
CA MET A 82 -20.67 -9.64 -17.06
C MET A 82 -19.98 -10.35 -18.23
N PHE A 83 -18.65 -10.37 -18.27
CA PHE A 83 -17.91 -10.90 -19.43
C PHE A 83 -17.97 -12.42 -19.48
N SER A 84 -17.77 -13.10 -18.35
CA SER A 84 -17.97 -14.56 -18.29
C SER A 84 -19.42 -14.95 -18.58
N ALA A 85 -20.39 -14.15 -18.14
CA ALA A 85 -21.80 -14.40 -18.44
C ALA A 85 -22.11 -14.30 -19.95
N ILE A 86 -21.55 -13.30 -20.65
CA ILE A 86 -21.66 -13.17 -22.10
C ILE A 86 -21.04 -14.39 -22.80
N GLU A 87 -19.84 -14.82 -22.39
CA GLU A 87 -19.17 -15.97 -23.00
C GLU A 87 -19.88 -17.30 -22.75
N GLY A 88 -20.65 -17.41 -21.66
CA GLY A 88 -21.52 -18.55 -21.37
C GLY A 88 -22.66 -18.74 -22.38
N LEU A 89 -22.96 -17.72 -23.20
CA LEU A 89 -24.01 -17.75 -24.22
C LEU A 89 -23.48 -17.99 -25.64
N LYS A 90 -22.34 -18.66 -25.79
CA LYS A 90 -21.85 -19.11 -27.10
C LYS A 90 -22.90 -19.97 -27.83
N GLY A 91 -23.15 -19.65 -29.10
CA GLY A 91 -24.10 -20.39 -29.95
C GLY A 91 -25.46 -19.72 -30.15
N TYR A 92 -25.66 -18.50 -29.66
CA TYR A 92 -26.73 -17.58 -30.07
C TYR A 92 -26.25 -16.63 -31.17
N GLU A 93 -27.12 -16.23 -32.09
CA GLU A 93 -26.79 -15.22 -33.12
C GLU A 93 -26.81 -13.80 -32.54
N GLU A 94 -27.76 -13.55 -31.64
CA GLU A 94 -27.99 -12.25 -31.01
C GLU A 94 -28.23 -12.38 -29.50
N ILE A 95 -27.65 -11.46 -28.73
CA ILE A 95 -27.79 -11.40 -27.28
C ILE A 95 -28.26 -10.00 -26.89
N PHE A 96 -29.31 -9.93 -26.08
CA PHE A 96 -29.78 -8.68 -25.47
C PHE A 96 -29.35 -8.64 -24.01
N LEU A 97 -28.36 -7.80 -23.69
CA LEU A 97 -27.83 -7.62 -22.35
C LEU A 97 -28.58 -6.48 -21.63
N ILE A 98 -29.28 -6.79 -20.54
CA ILE A 98 -29.98 -5.80 -19.70
C ILE A 98 -29.21 -5.63 -18.40
N SER A 99 -28.60 -4.46 -18.16
CA SER A 99 -27.75 -4.21 -16.99
C SER A 99 -27.63 -2.71 -16.68
N ASP A 100 -27.15 -2.38 -15.49
CA ASP A 100 -26.69 -1.04 -15.12
C ASP A 100 -25.22 -0.79 -15.51
N GLY A 101 -24.52 -1.77 -16.09
CA GLY A 101 -23.13 -1.63 -16.53
C GLY A 101 -22.08 -1.87 -15.44
N ILE A 102 -22.48 -2.20 -14.21
CA ILE A 102 -21.53 -2.44 -13.13
C ILE A 102 -20.85 -3.79 -13.34
N HIS A 103 -19.53 -3.78 -13.34
CA HIS A 103 -18.69 -4.96 -13.44
C HIS A 103 -17.56 -4.85 -12.42
N ASN A 104 -17.47 -5.84 -11.52
CA ASN A 104 -16.60 -5.80 -10.34
C ASN A 104 -15.69 -7.06 -10.22
N LYS A 105 -15.85 -8.07 -11.09
CA LYS A 105 -15.08 -9.32 -11.10
C LYS A 105 -14.81 -9.75 -12.52
N GLY A 106 -13.55 -10.07 -12.85
CA GLY A 106 -13.16 -10.58 -14.17
C GLY A 106 -12.34 -9.58 -14.98
N LYS A 107 -11.82 -10.03 -16.12
CA LYS A 107 -11.15 -9.15 -17.09
C LYS A 107 -12.19 -8.54 -18.02
N LYS A 108 -11.96 -7.30 -18.45
CA LYS A 108 -12.80 -6.61 -19.46
C LYS A 108 -12.47 -7.10 -20.87
N ASP A 109 -12.61 -8.39 -21.10
CA ASP A 109 -12.40 -9.00 -22.40
C ASP A 109 -13.36 -10.18 -22.60
N PHE A 110 -13.71 -10.42 -23.85
CA PHE A 110 -14.59 -11.51 -24.26
C PHE A 110 -14.40 -11.81 -25.75
N SER A 111 -14.58 -13.07 -26.13
CA SER A 111 -14.56 -13.52 -27.52
C SER A 111 -15.82 -14.29 -27.87
N ILE A 112 -16.71 -13.64 -28.64
CA ILE A 112 -17.97 -14.20 -29.10
C ILE A 112 -18.31 -13.67 -30.50
N SER A 113 -18.95 -14.51 -31.33
CA SER A 113 -19.42 -14.15 -32.67
C SER A 113 -20.82 -13.53 -32.69
N SER A 114 -21.54 -13.58 -31.57
CA SER A 114 -22.90 -13.05 -31.39
C SER A 114 -22.89 -11.52 -31.41
N LYS A 115 -23.93 -10.91 -32.01
CA LYS A 115 -24.17 -9.47 -31.87
C LYS A 115 -24.78 -9.17 -30.51
N ILE A 116 -24.20 -8.24 -29.76
CA ILE A 116 -24.69 -7.91 -28.41
C ILE A 116 -25.38 -6.55 -28.43
N HIS A 117 -26.68 -6.56 -28.21
CA HIS A 117 -27.48 -5.36 -27.99
C HIS A 117 -27.57 -5.09 -26.49
N SER A 118 -27.06 -3.95 -26.03
CA SER A 118 -27.08 -3.61 -24.61
C SER A 118 -28.20 -2.64 -24.30
N ILE A 119 -28.93 -2.91 -23.22
CA ILE A 119 -30.05 -2.10 -22.73
C ILE A 119 -29.67 -1.63 -21.33
N TYR A 120 -29.33 -0.35 -21.23
CA TYR A 120 -28.98 0.28 -19.98
C TYR A 120 -30.23 0.61 -19.17
N VAL A 121 -30.31 0.05 -17.95
CA VAL A 121 -31.42 0.31 -17.01
C VAL A 121 -30.98 1.08 -15.76
N GLY A 122 -29.67 1.32 -15.60
CA GLY A 122 -29.10 2.05 -14.47
C GLY A 122 -29.54 3.52 -14.39
N GLU A 123 -29.28 4.15 -13.25
CA GLU A 123 -29.37 5.61 -13.14
C GLU A 123 -28.14 6.25 -13.75
N LYS A 124 -28.35 7.33 -14.53
CA LYS A 124 -27.27 8.09 -15.16
C LYS A 124 -26.21 8.42 -14.09
N PRO A 125 -24.93 8.12 -14.34
CA PRO A 125 -23.87 8.32 -13.35
C PRO A 125 -23.91 9.76 -12.83
N GLU A 126 -23.98 9.90 -11.51
CA GLU A 126 -23.98 11.18 -10.84
C GLU A 126 -22.64 11.87 -11.09
N PRO A 127 -22.62 13.19 -11.36
CA PRO A 127 -21.37 13.91 -11.45
C PRO A 127 -20.63 13.81 -10.10
N ASP A 128 -19.33 13.50 -10.14
CA ASP A 128 -18.51 13.24 -8.94
C ASP A 128 -17.04 13.60 -9.20
N ALA A 129 -16.33 14.13 -8.20
CA ALA A 129 -14.89 14.37 -8.26
C ALA A 129 -14.20 13.81 -7.02
N PHE A 130 -13.18 12.96 -7.20
CA PHE A 130 -12.62 12.23 -6.07
C PHE A 130 -11.12 12.02 -6.16
N ILE A 131 -10.51 11.82 -4.98
CA ILE A 131 -9.10 11.45 -4.86
C ILE A 131 -8.97 9.94 -5.00
N LYS A 132 -8.43 9.50 -6.14
CA LYS A 132 -8.23 8.11 -6.53
C LYS A 132 -7.02 7.47 -5.83
N SER A 133 -5.89 8.17 -5.78
CA SER A 133 -4.66 7.68 -5.17
C SER A 133 -3.86 8.79 -4.51
N ILE A 134 -3.02 8.41 -3.54
CA ILE A 134 -2.04 9.28 -2.92
C ILE A 134 -0.75 8.50 -2.68
N GLU A 135 0.39 9.01 -3.15
CA GLU A 135 1.72 8.42 -2.97
C GLU A 135 2.61 9.43 -2.24
N TYR A 136 3.26 9.02 -1.16
CA TYR A 136 4.03 9.88 -0.28
C TYR A 136 5.19 9.12 0.39
N PRO A 137 6.26 9.80 0.83
CA PRO A 137 7.35 9.17 1.53
C PRO A 137 6.99 8.84 2.98
N ASP A 138 7.49 7.70 3.49
CA ASP A 138 7.31 7.30 4.91
C ASP A 138 8.02 8.25 5.90
N TYR A 139 9.11 8.89 5.43
CA TYR A 139 9.98 9.77 6.21
C TYR A 139 10.41 10.98 5.40
N SER A 140 10.53 12.12 6.06
CA SER A 140 11.22 13.29 5.51
C SER A 140 11.95 14.04 6.62
N PHE A 141 12.73 15.05 6.28
CA PHE A 141 13.40 15.91 7.25
C PHE A 141 12.71 17.26 7.36
N LEU A 142 12.84 17.90 8.51
CA LEU A 142 12.28 19.21 8.81
C LEU A 142 12.72 20.30 7.80
N ASP A 143 13.90 20.16 7.20
CA ASP A 143 14.44 21.10 6.21
C ASP A 143 14.12 20.76 4.75
N SER A 144 13.56 19.58 4.49
CA SER A 144 13.43 19.04 3.14
C SER A 144 12.02 19.26 2.58
N ASN A 145 11.92 19.57 1.29
CA ASN A 145 10.63 19.61 0.60
C ASN A 145 10.10 18.19 0.42
N ILE A 146 8.87 17.97 0.86
CA ILE A 146 8.12 16.74 0.72
C ILE A 146 7.30 16.83 -0.55
N GLU A 147 7.40 15.81 -1.40
CA GLU A 147 6.56 15.65 -2.58
C GLU A 147 5.52 14.55 -2.34
N VAL A 148 4.26 14.88 -2.60
CA VAL A 148 3.11 13.98 -2.50
C VAL A 148 2.41 13.96 -3.85
N PHE A 149 2.29 12.78 -4.44
CA PHE A 149 1.60 12.60 -5.72
C PHE A 149 0.14 12.26 -5.46
N VAL A 150 -0.77 12.99 -6.10
CA VAL A 150 -2.21 12.86 -5.91
C VAL A 150 -2.87 12.56 -7.26
N GLY A 151 -3.54 11.41 -7.34
CA GLY A 151 -4.40 11.05 -8.47
C GLY A 151 -5.82 11.53 -8.22
N VAL A 152 -6.31 12.43 -9.08
CA VAL A 152 -7.69 12.94 -9.07
C VAL A 152 -8.42 12.41 -10.28
N ASP A 153 -9.70 12.08 -10.12
CA ASP A 153 -10.57 11.59 -11.20
C ASP A 153 -11.91 12.34 -11.15
N PHE A 154 -12.52 12.55 -12.31
CA PHE A 154 -13.78 13.26 -12.48
C PHE A 154 -14.76 12.40 -13.28
N LYS A 155 -16.03 12.39 -12.89
CA LYS A 155 -17.10 11.67 -13.58
C LYS A 155 -18.24 12.62 -13.91
N GLY A 156 -18.80 12.49 -15.10
CA GLY A 156 -19.97 13.28 -15.53
C GLY A 156 -19.69 14.75 -15.83
N PHE A 157 -18.50 15.26 -15.49
CA PHE A 157 -17.99 16.58 -15.84
C PHE A 157 -16.45 16.55 -15.85
N LEU A 158 -15.83 17.58 -16.44
CA LEU A 158 -14.38 17.73 -16.45
C LEU A 158 -14.05 19.23 -16.35
N PRO A 159 -13.57 19.73 -15.20
CA PRO A 159 -13.18 21.13 -15.09
C PRO A 159 -11.85 21.39 -15.82
N GLU A 160 -11.64 22.61 -16.31
CA GLU A 160 -10.34 23.00 -16.92
C GLU A 160 -9.21 22.93 -15.89
N GLU A 161 -9.49 23.39 -14.67
CA GLU A 161 -8.56 23.43 -13.56
C GLU A 161 -9.21 22.91 -12.27
N PHE A 162 -8.40 22.32 -11.40
CA PHE A 162 -8.83 21.86 -10.09
C PHE A 162 -7.87 22.28 -8.98
N SER A 163 -8.41 22.39 -7.76
CA SER A 163 -7.65 22.80 -6.59
C SER A 163 -7.57 21.71 -5.53
N LEU A 164 -6.39 21.54 -4.95
CA LEU A 164 -6.14 20.68 -3.80
C LEU A 164 -5.72 21.55 -2.61
N TYR A 165 -6.28 21.25 -1.43
CA TYR A 165 -5.91 21.85 -0.16
C TYR A 165 -5.14 20.83 0.66
N LEU A 166 -3.98 21.23 1.17
CA LEU A 166 -3.22 20.44 2.13
C LEU A 166 -3.46 20.98 3.53
N LYS A 167 -3.93 20.12 4.44
CA LYS A 167 -4.08 20.43 5.87
C LYS A 167 -3.13 19.59 6.71
N GLU A 168 -2.72 20.13 7.85
CA GLU A 168 -2.02 19.42 8.92
C GLU A 168 -2.78 19.64 10.23
N ASP A 169 -3.13 18.56 10.91
CA ASP A 169 -3.91 18.59 12.15
C ASP A 169 -5.17 19.49 12.08
N GLY A 170 -5.79 19.58 10.89
CA GLY A 170 -6.99 20.39 10.61
C GLY A 170 -6.72 21.84 10.16
N LYS A 171 -5.49 22.34 10.27
CA LYS A 171 -5.09 23.68 9.80
C LYS A 171 -4.67 23.63 8.34
N LEU A 172 -5.13 24.59 7.53
CA LEU A 172 -4.70 24.73 6.13
C LEU A 172 -3.22 25.13 6.07
N ILE A 173 -2.40 24.34 5.39
CA ILE A 173 -0.99 24.63 5.12
C ILE A 173 -0.88 25.42 3.82
N LYS A 174 -1.45 24.86 2.75
CA LYS A 174 -1.26 25.39 1.39
C LYS A 174 -2.36 24.93 0.45
N THR A 175 -2.63 25.76 -0.56
CA THR A 175 -3.53 25.46 -1.68
C THR A 175 -2.70 25.29 -2.95
N PHE A 176 -3.08 24.32 -3.78
CA PHE A 176 -2.45 23.99 -5.04
C PHE A 176 -3.51 24.01 -6.14
N GLN A 177 -3.14 24.48 -7.33
CA GLN A 177 -4.01 24.56 -8.49
C GLN A 177 -3.32 23.86 -9.66
N TYR A 178 -4.07 23.03 -10.38
CA TYR A 178 -3.56 22.19 -11.46
C TYR A 178 -4.51 22.25 -12.66
N ARG A 179 -3.97 22.02 -13.85
CA ARG A 179 -4.75 21.83 -15.08
C ARG A 179 -5.07 20.35 -15.24
N ASN A 180 -6.24 20.04 -15.78
CA ASN A 180 -6.71 18.65 -15.88
C ASN A 180 -5.90 17.76 -16.85
N HIS A 181 -5.15 18.35 -17.78
CA HIS A 181 -4.26 17.60 -18.66
C HIS A 181 -3.10 16.91 -17.90
N ASP A 182 -2.77 17.39 -16.69
CA ASP A 182 -1.76 16.78 -15.84
C ASP A 182 -2.36 15.56 -15.13
N LYS A 183 -2.12 14.36 -15.67
CA LYS A 183 -2.64 13.08 -15.13
C LYS A 183 -2.26 12.80 -13.67
N ARG A 184 -1.38 13.58 -13.05
CA ARG A 184 -0.93 13.48 -11.65
C ARG A 184 -0.60 14.86 -11.08
N ALA A 185 -1.26 15.24 -9.99
CA ALA A 185 -0.93 16.45 -9.24
C ALA A 185 0.24 16.17 -8.27
N VAL A 186 1.22 17.07 -8.20
CA VAL A 186 2.35 16.99 -7.25
C VAL A 186 2.22 18.10 -6.22
N ILE A 187 1.95 17.73 -4.97
CA ILE A 187 1.90 18.62 -3.82
C ILE A 187 3.31 18.70 -3.22
N SER A 188 3.90 19.88 -3.20
CA SER A 188 5.21 20.13 -2.60
C SER A 188 5.13 21.10 -1.42
N PHE A 189 5.61 20.68 -0.25
CA PHE A 189 5.57 21.47 0.98
C PHE A 189 6.73 21.14 1.92
N LYS A 190 7.03 22.07 2.83
CA LYS A 190 8.06 21.89 3.86
C LYS A 190 7.38 21.70 5.23
N PRO A 191 7.75 20.68 6.01
CA PRO A 191 7.18 20.46 7.34
C PRO A 191 7.69 21.49 8.36
N GLU A 192 6.88 21.83 9.37
CA GLU A 192 7.26 22.81 10.40
C GLU A 192 7.73 22.18 11.72
N ARG A 193 7.40 20.90 11.96
CA ARG A 193 7.68 20.20 13.22
C ARG A 193 8.13 18.76 12.98
N THR A 194 8.98 18.27 13.87
CA THR A 194 9.44 16.88 13.87
C THR A 194 8.39 15.92 14.48
N GLY A 195 8.62 14.62 14.31
CA GLY A 195 7.75 13.54 14.79
C GLY A 195 6.76 13.06 13.72
N ARG A 196 5.84 12.18 14.13
CA ARG A 196 4.80 11.65 13.23
C ARG A 196 3.73 12.73 13.01
N ARG A 197 3.61 13.23 11.77
CA ARG A 197 2.68 14.30 11.39
C ARG A 197 1.52 13.74 10.58
N LYS A 198 0.31 14.24 10.83
CA LYS A 198 -0.92 13.86 10.11
C LYS A 198 -1.26 14.95 9.11
N TYR A 199 -1.33 14.56 7.84
CA TYR A 199 -1.72 15.44 6.75
C TYR A 199 -3.03 14.97 6.12
N GLU A 200 -3.75 15.89 5.50
CA GLU A 200 -4.98 15.63 4.77
C GLU A 200 -4.95 16.42 3.47
N VAL A 201 -5.09 15.73 2.33
CA VAL A 201 -5.36 16.36 1.04
C VAL A 201 -6.87 16.40 0.84
N ILE A 202 -7.39 17.57 0.45
CA ILE A 202 -8.80 17.79 0.16
C ILE A 202 -8.93 18.37 -1.25
N LEU A 203 -9.72 17.73 -2.10
CA LEU A 203 -10.15 18.25 -3.38
C LEU A 203 -11.26 19.28 -3.19
N LYS A 204 -11.18 20.40 -3.91
CA LYS A 204 -12.24 21.41 -3.95
C LYS A 204 -13.57 20.77 -4.33
N LYS A 205 -14.63 21.21 -3.65
CA LYS A 205 -16.00 20.81 -3.95
C LYS A 205 -16.51 21.55 -5.19
N TYR A 206 -17.24 20.83 -6.02
CA TYR A 206 -17.91 21.30 -7.21
C TYR A 206 -19.43 21.22 -6.99
N PRO A 207 -20.19 22.24 -7.44
CA PRO A 207 -21.65 22.24 -7.35
C PRO A 207 -22.34 21.04 -8.01
N GLU A 208 -21.70 20.45 -9.01
CA GLU A 208 -22.17 19.30 -9.77
C GLU A 208 -22.16 18.00 -8.94
N GLU A 209 -21.32 17.93 -7.90
CA GLU A 209 -21.12 16.71 -7.10
C GLU A 209 -22.30 16.44 -6.15
N ARG A 210 -22.68 15.15 -6.06
CA ARG A 210 -23.64 14.67 -5.06
C ARG A 210 -22.98 14.05 -3.82
N ASN A 211 -21.70 13.70 -3.91
CA ASN A 211 -20.92 13.14 -2.82
C ASN A 211 -19.65 13.97 -2.60
N TYR A 212 -19.37 14.34 -1.36
CA TYR A 212 -18.14 15.06 -0.98
C TYR A 212 -17.21 14.25 -0.07
N LYS A 213 -17.60 13.02 0.31
CA LYS A 213 -16.87 12.22 1.31
C LYS A 213 -15.57 11.64 0.74
N ASN A 214 -15.54 11.42 -0.57
CA ASN A 214 -14.46 10.89 -1.39
C ASN A 214 -13.45 11.98 -1.85
N ASN A 215 -13.70 13.24 -1.52
CA ASN A 215 -12.87 14.39 -1.86
C ASN A 215 -11.71 14.58 -0.88
N SER A 216 -11.50 13.68 0.09
CA SER A 216 -10.43 13.82 1.09
C SER A 216 -9.65 12.52 1.31
N LYS A 217 -8.34 12.64 1.53
CA LYS A 217 -7.44 11.55 1.91
C LYS A 217 -6.47 12.00 2.99
N VAL A 218 -6.37 11.20 4.05
CA VAL A 218 -5.44 11.40 5.16
C VAL A 218 -4.22 10.52 4.98
N PHE A 219 -3.03 11.06 5.27
CA PHE A 219 -1.76 10.34 5.25
C PHE A 219 -0.85 10.79 6.41
N TYR A 220 0.21 10.02 6.67
CA TYR A 220 1.14 10.27 7.79
C TYR A 220 2.58 10.22 7.31
N ILE A 221 3.38 11.21 7.71
CA ILE A 221 4.82 11.24 7.43
C ILE A 221 5.57 11.42 8.74
N ASN A 222 6.65 10.66 8.92
CA ASN A 222 7.55 10.87 10.06
C ASN A 222 8.61 11.92 9.70
N ILE A 223 8.56 13.08 10.36
CA ILE A 223 9.48 14.19 10.13
C ILE A 223 10.65 14.11 11.10
N LEU A 224 11.85 14.06 10.54
CA LEU A 224 13.11 13.92 11.25
C LEU A 224 13.78 15.30 11.43
N PRO A 225 14.55 15.52 12.51
CA PRO A 225 15.29 16.77 12.69
C PRO A 225 16.32 16.98 11.58
N SER A 226 16.55 18.23 11.19
CA SER A 226 17.45 18.61 10.09
C SER A 226 18.92 18.33 10.41
N LYS A 227 19.33 18.61 11.66
CA LYS A 227 20.68 18.37 12.18
C LYS A 227 20.63 17.52 13.44
N ILE A 228 21.65 16.70 13.62
CA ILE A 228 21.89 15.85 14.78
C ILE A 228 23.19 16.34 15.42
N ARG A 229 23.10 16.89 16.64
CA ARG A 229 24.28 17.32 17.39
C ARG A 229 24.83 16.15 18.20
N VAL A 230 26.09 15.81 17.97
CA VAL A 230 26.77 14.68 18.64
C VAL A 230 27.96 15.20 19.41
N LEU A 231 27.99 14.93 20.72
CA LEU A 231 29.15 15.13 21.56
C LEU A 231 29.91 13.80 21.67
N TYR A 232 31.19 13.78 21.31
CA TYR A 232 32.03 12.59 21.36
C TYR A 232 33.33 12.85 22.11
N ILE A 233 33.46 12.28 23.29
CA ILE A 233 34.68 12.34 24.10
C ILE A 233 35.38 10.99 24.08
N CYS A 234 36.63 11.00 23.66
CA CYS A 234 37.49 9.83 23.60
C CYS A 234 38.67 10.01 24.56
N GLY A 235 38.81 9.10 25.53
CA GLY A 235 39.84 9.21 26.55
C GLY A 235 41.24 8.82 26.10
N ARG A 236 41.40 8.13 24.97
CA ARG A 236 42.70 7.83 24.37
C ARG A 236 42.59 7.73 22.85
N PRO A 237 43.55 8.24 22.08
CA PRO A 237 43.59 8.03 20.63
C PRO A 237 43.54 6.54 20.28
N GLY A 238 42.68 6.18 19.33
CA GLY A 238 42.52 4.80 18.90
C GLY A 238 41.92 4.68 17.50
N TRP A 239 42.00 3.47 16.95
CA TRP A 239 41.41 3.16 15.65
C TRP A 239 39.88 3.24 15.66
N GLU A 240 39.23 2.84 16.75
CA GLU A 240 37.77 2.96 16.90
C GLU A 240 37.32 4.41 16.77
N TYR A 241 37.90 5.31 17.57
CA TYR A 241 37.72 6.75 17.42
C TYR A 241 37.93 7.25 15.99
N ARG A 242 39.04 6.89 15.34
CA ARG A 242 39.35 7.36 13.98
C ARG A 242 38.25 6.97 13.00
N PHE A 243 37.81 5.72 13.03
CA PHE A 243 36.80 5.20 12.12
C PHE A 243 35.40 5.72 12.43
N LEU A 244 35.01 5.78 13.71
CA LEU A 244 33.71 6.30 14.12
C LEU A 244 33.60 7.80 13.85
N ARG A 245 34.64 8.59 14.16
CA ARG A 245 34.67 10.02 13.81
C ARG A 245 34.57 10.24 12.31
N ARG A 246 35.27 9.45 11.48
CA ARG A 246 35.16 9.52 10.02
C ARG A 246 33.74 9.21 9.56
N PHE A 247 33.11 8.20 10.15
CA PHE A 247 31.70 7.87 9.88
C PHE A 247 30.78 9.05 10.24
N LEU A 248 30.88 9.59 11.46
CA LEU A 248 30.05 10.70 11.93
C LEU A 248 30.23 11.94 11.06
N LYS A 249 31.48 12.32 10.73
CA LYS A 249 31.78 13.46 9.85
C LYS A 249 31.36 13.27 8.40
N SER A 250 31.20 12.03 7.92
CA SER A 250 30.76 11.76 6.56
C SER A 250 29.29 12.13 6.31
N ASN A 251 28.51 12.30 7.38
CA ASN A 251 27.11 12.68 7.27
C ASN A 251 26.94 14.20 7.46
N PRO A 252 26.51 14.95 6.42
CA PRO A 252 26.38 16.42 6.50
C PRO A 252 25.31 16.88 7.50
N ARG A 253 24.41 15.98 7.93
CA ARG A 253 23.40 16.28 8.95
C ARG A 253 23.94 16.12 10.38
N ILE A 254 25.13 15.57 10.58
CA ILE A 254 25.74 15.41 11.90
C ILE A 254 26.66 16.60 12.19
N GLU A 255 26.30 17.38 13.20
CA GLU A 255 27.19 18.37 13.79
C GLU A 255 27.97 17.70 14.92
N LEU A 256 29.23 17.35 14.64
CA LEU A 256 30.08 16.62 15.56
C LEU A 256 31.01 17.56 16.34
N VAL A 257 30.80 17.63 17.65
CA VAL A 257 31.77 18.18 18.61
C VAL A 257 32.53 17.01 19.22
N SER A 258 33.84 16.97 19.02
CA SER A 258 34.65 15.79 19.35
C SER A 258 35.94 16.17 20.07
N PHE A 259 36.17 15.58 21.23
CA PHE A 259 37.37 15.75 22.04
C PHE A 259 38.15 14.44 22.14
N ILE A 260 39.47 14.51 21.99
CA ILE A 260 40.38 13.40 22.31
C ILE A 260 41.29 13.88 23.41
N ILE A 261 41.38 13.10 24.48
CA ILE A 261 42.38 13.33 25.51
C ILE A 261 43.73 12.82 24.98
N LEU A 262 44.62 13.76 24.66
CA LEU A 262 45.98 13.45 24.19
C LEU A 262 46.98 13.27 25.34
N ARG A 263 46.72 13.94 26.46
CA ARG A 263 47.52 13.90 27.68
C ARG A 263 46.62 13.95 28.89
N ASN A 264 47.02 13.26 29.95
CA ASN A 264 46.40 13.41 31.25
C ASN A 264 46.92 14.69 31.92
N PRO A 265 46.14 15.28 32.84
CA PRO A 265 46.59 16.44 33.61
C PRO A 265 47.90 16.21 34.39
N GLU A 266 48.23 14.95 34.69
CA GLU A 266 49.44 14.54 35.41
C GLU A 266 50.69 14.43 34.51
N ASP A 267 50.54 14.47 33.18
CA ASP A 267 51.66 14.36 32.24
C ASP A 267 52.47 15.66 32.23
N VAL A 268 53.68 15.64 32.83
CA VAL A 268 54.57 16.81 32.88
C VAL A 268 54.97 17.24 31.47
N ALA A 269 54.54 18.43 31.06
CA ALA A 269 55.00 19.04 29.82
C ALA A 269 56.34 19.74 30.06
N VAL A 270 57.39 19.31 29.36
CA VAL A 270 58.71 19.98 29.37
C VAL A 270 58.65 21.33 28.62
N ALA A 271 57.63 21.54 27.79
CA ALA A 271 57.43 22.76 26.99
C ALA A 271 56.37 23.71 27.59
N PRO A 272 56.52 25.03 27.46
CA PRO A 272 55.55 26.04 27.91
C PRO A 272 54.14 25.83 27.32
N GLU A 273 53.08 26.03 28.10
CA GLU A 273 51.67 25.82 27.68
C GLU A 273 51.29 26.53 26.37
N ARG A 274 51.87 27.71 26.12
CA ARG A 274 51.69 28.51 24.91
C ARG A 274 52.19 27.84 23.61
N GLU A 275 53.12 26.90 23.71
CA GLU A 275 53.67 26.14 22.56
C GLU A 275 52.88 24.86 22.26
N LEU A 276 51.98 24.44 23.17
CA LEU A 276 51.24 23.20 23.05
C LEU A 276 50.00 23.31 22.14
N SER A 277 49.50 24.52 21.86
CA SER A 277 48.26 24.77 21.09
C SER A 277 47.07 23.89 21.55
N LEU A 278 46.99 23.60 22.86
CA LEU A 278 45.91 22.80 23.45
C LEU A 278 44.85 23.74 24.03
N ILE A 279 43.61 23.61 23.56
CA ILE A 279 42.45 24.26 24.20
C ILE A 279 42.07 23.40 25.41
N PRO A 280 41.96 23.97 26.62
CA PRO A 280 41.54 23.22 27.81
C PRO A 280 40.17 22.58 27.56
N PHE A 281 39.99 21.35 28.00
CA PHE A 281 38.72 20.64 27.84
C PHE A 281 37.63 21.35 28.67
N PRO A 282 36.60 21.97 28.05
CA PRO A 282 35.64 22.82 28.75
C PRO A 282 34.55 21.97 29.41
N SER A 283 34.95 21.15 30.37
CA SER A 283 34.09 20.13 30.99
C SER A 283 32.91 20.76 31.73
N ARG A 284 33.09 21.92 32.36
CA ARG A 284 31.99 22.60 33.06
C ARG A 284 30.90 23.05 32.09
N GLU A 285 31.25 23.79 31.05
CA GLU A 285 30.32 24.34 30.07
C GLU A 285 29.54 23.21 29.40
N ILE A 286 30.26 22.19 28.92
CA ILE A 286 29.68 21.03 28.22
C ILE A 286 28.69 20.30 29.13
N PHE A 287 29.10 19.89 30.33
CA PHE A 287 28.30 18.98 31.14
C PHE A 287 27.26 19.65 32.03
N THR A 288 27.26 20.98 32.14
CA THR A 288 26.27 21.71 32.95
C THR A 288 25.33 22.58 32.13
N LYS A 289 25.79 23.17 31.02
CA LYS A 289 25.00 24.10 30.20
C LYS A 289 24.61 23.48 28.87
N GLU A 290 25.58 22.95 28.12
CA GLU A 290 25.38 22.61 26.71
C GLU A 290 24.89 21.16 26.49
N ILE A 291 24.95 20.29 27.50
CA ILE A 291 24.64 18.86 27.36
C ILE A 291 23.25 18.59 26.74
N TYR A 292 22.27 19.45 27.04
CA TYR A 292 20.90 19.34 26.54
C TYR A 292 20.71 19.84 25.11
N ASP A 293 21.71 20.55 24.56
CA ASP A 293 21.67 20.96 23.15
C ASP A 293 22.10 19.84 22.20
N TYR A 294 22.71 18.77 22.75
CA TYR A 294 23.08 17.59 21.99
C TYR A 294 21.91 16.61 21.85
N ASN A 295 21.98 15.72 20.86
CA ASN A 295 21.03 14.62 20.71
C ASN A 295 21.63 13.27 21.11
N LEU A 296 22.96 13.15 20.96
CA LEU A 296 23.71 11.95 21.34
C LEU A 296 25.01 12.35 22.03
N PHE A 297 25.27 11.68 23.14
CA PHE A 297 26.52 11.76 23.87
C PHE A 297 27.28 10.42 23.84
N ILE A 298 28.53 10.45 23.38
CA ILE A 298 29.42 9.29 23.26
C ILE A 298 30.61 9.46 24.20
N LEU A 299 30.82 8.48 25.08
CA LEU A 299 32.03 8.30 25.87
C LEU A 299 32.76 7.06 25.40
N GLU A 300 34.01 7.20 24.97
CA GLU A 300 34.87 6.07 24.59
C GLU A 300 36.12 6.04 25.46
N ASN A 301 36.38 4.91 26.10
CA ASN A 301 37.64 4.63 26.81
C ASN A 301 38.10 5.80 27.72
N PHE A 302 37.15 6.40 28.43
CA PHE A 302 37.34 7.67 29.16
C PHE A 302 37.32 7.46 30.68
N ASP A 303 38.21 8.11 31.41
CA ASP A 303 38.23 8.16 32.89
C ASP A 303 37.84 9.57 33.34
N TYR A 304 36.57 9.76 33.72
CA TYR A 304 36.03 11.09 34.02
C TYR A 304 36.67 11.74 35.24
N ARG A 305 37.20 10.96 36.18
CA ARG A 305 37.72 11.43 37.49
C ARG A 305 38.86 12.43 37.32
N ARG A 306 39.53 12.40 36.17
CA ARG A 306 40.65 13.27 35.80
C ARG A 306 40.21 14.62 35.23
N PHE A 307 38.94 14.79 34.85
CA PHE A 307 38.48 15.93 34.05
C PHE A 307 37.30 16.68 34.64
N PHE A 308 36.44 16.01 35.41
CA PHE A 308 35.29 16.64 36.04
C PHE A 308 34.74 15.82 37.23
N PRO A 309 34.04 16.46 38.18
CA PRO A 309 33.45 15.78 39.33
C PRO A 309 32.35 14.80 38.91
N SER A 310 32.15 13.74 39.71
CA SER A 310 31.13 12.72 39.47
C SER A 310 29.70 13.26 39.39
N SER A 311 29.41 14.42 40.01
CA SER A 311 28.11 15.09 39.95
C SER A 311 27.69 15.46 38.53
N TYR A 312 28.61 15.70 37.60
CA TYR A 312 28.29 15.99 36.21
C TYR A 312 27.68 14.78 35.48
N LEU A 313 27.95 13.56 35.96
CA LEU A 313 27.33 12.35 35.43
C LEU A 313 25.82 12.28 35.74
N GLU A 314 25.33 13.02 36.74
CA GLU A 314 23.89 13.15 36.97
C GLU A 314 23.21 13.90 35.82
N ASN A 315 23.87 14.92 35.26
CA ASN A 315 23.35 15.62 34.08
C ASN A 315 23.29 14.70 32.87
N VAL A 316 24.25 13.77 32.71
CA VAL A 316 24.20 12.74 31.67
C VAL A 316 23.00 11.82 31.87
N VAL A 317 22.72 11.41 33.11
CA VAL A 317 21.53 10.61 33.43
C VAL A 317 20.26 11.37 33.08
N ASN A 318 20.14 12.63 33.50
CA ASN A 318 18.97 13.46 33.22
C ASN A 318 18.79 13.71 31.72
N PHE A 319 19.87 13.95 30.98
CA PHE A 319 19.88 14.06 29.53
C PHE A 319 19.26 12.82 28.86
N VAL A 320 19.66 11.61 29.28
CA VAL A 320 19.10 10.36 28.75
C VAL A 320 17.64 10.20 29.15
N LEU A 321 17.29 10.41 30.41
CA LEU A 321 15.90 10.24 30.87
C LEU A 321 14.92 11.14 30.10
N ASN A 322 15.38 12.31 29.65
CA ASN A 322 14.62 13.28 28.84
C ASN A 322 14.66 13.05 27.32
N GLY A 323 15.21 11.92 26.84
CA GLY A 323 15.17 11.57 25.41
C GLY A 323 16.52 11.52 24.71
N GLY A 324 17.60 11.89 25.38
CA GLY A 324 18.96 11.83 24.85
C GLY A 324 19.41 10.39 24.55
N GLY A 325 20.23 10.25 23.50
CA GLY A 325 20.96 9.01 23.23
C GLY A 325 22.29 9.00 23.99
N PHE A 326 22.64 7.90 24.63
CA PHE A 326 23.96 7.75 25.28
C PHE A 326 24.66 6.47 24.83
N LEU A 327 25.92 6.62 24.39
CA LEU A 327 26.77 5.50 23.96
C LEU A 327 28.03 5.47 24.81
N LEU A 328 28.24 4.35 25.50
CA LEU A 328 29.46 4.09 26.24
C LEU A 328 30.25 2.98 25.53
N ILE A 329 31.45 3.31 25.06
CA ILE A 329 32.38 2.38 24.41
C ILE A 329 33.51 2.07 25.40
N GLY A 330 33.72 0.78 25.60
CA GLY A 330 34.70 0.21 26.50
C GLY A 330 36.15 0.44 26.05
N GLY A 331 37.06 -0.19 26.77
CA GLY A 331 38.51 -0.06 26.63
C GLY A 331 39.20 -0.21 27.99
N GLU A 332 40.48 0.08 28.04
CA GLU A 332 41.31 -0.04 29.24
C GLU A 332 40.80 0.84 30.40
N ASN A 333 40.27 2.03 30.10
CA ASN A 333 39.72 2.97 31.07
C ASN A 333 38.23 2.74 31.36
N PHE A 334 37.63 1.65 30.86
CA PHE A 334 36.32 1.21 31.30
C PHE A 334 36.51 0.17 32.40
N SER A 335 36.29 0.54 33.66
CA SER A 335 36.45 -0.39 34.78
C SER A 335 35.48 -0.12 35.93
N GLY A 336 35.32 -1.13 36.77
CA GLY A 336 34.66 -1.03 38.07
C GLY A 336 35.11 0.15 38.89
N LYS A 337 36.43 0.36 38.96
CA LYS A 337 37.05 1.41 39.79
C LYS A 337 36.71 2.84 39.35
N ILE A 338 36.22 3.02 38.12
CA ILE A 338 35.91 4.33 37.55
C ILE A 338 34.41 4.58 37.68
N TYR A 339 33.60 3.66 37.17
CA TYR A 339 32.16 3.88 36.97
C TYR A 339 31.26 3.33 38.08
N LYS A 340 31.76 2.43 38.93
CA LYS A 340 31.00 1.95 40.09
C LYS A 340 30.82 3.08 41.11
N GLY A 341 29.65 3.14 41.73
CA GLY A 341 29.24 4.19 42.66
C GLY A 341 28.81 5.49 42.00
N THR A 342 28.75 5.54 40.66
CA THR A 342 28.34 6.75 39.93
C THR A 342 26.87 6.75 39.57
N ALA A 343 26.32 7.93 39.27
CA ALA A 343 24.93 8.07 38.82
C ALA A 343 24.64 7.26 37.54
N LEU A 344 25.63 7.00 36.68
CA LEU A 344 25.45 6.27 35.42
C LEU A 344 24.90 4.85 35.63
N GLU A 345 25.16 4.20 36.77
CA GLU A 345 24.62 2.87 37.07
C GLU A 345 23.10 2.78 36.92
N LYS A 346 22.39 3.91 37.18
CA LYS A 346 20.94 4.00 37.04
C LYS A 346 20.47 3.75 35.60
N ILE A 347 21.26 4.15 34.60
CA ILE A 347 20.89 4.11 33.18
C ILE A 347 21.60 3.02 32.39
N LEU A 348 22.79 2.57 32.82
CA LEU A 348 23.58 1.63 32.03
C LEU A 348 22.85 0.28 31.84
N PRO A 349 22.97 -0.34 30.65
CA PRO A 349 22.42 -1.66 30.34
C PRO A 349 23.22 -2.83 30.91
N VAL A 350 24.28 -2.55 31.68
CA VAL A 350 25.21 -3.54 32.27
C VAL A 350 25.45 -3.21 33.74
N LYS A 351 25.76 -4.24 34.53
CA LYS A 351 26.19 -4.10 35.93
C LYS A 351 27.71 -4.05 35.96
N ILE A 352 28.24 -2.89 36.33
CA ILE A 352 29.68 -2.68 36.52
C ILE A 352 29.95 -2.88 38.01
N GLY A 353 30.78 -3.87 38.35
CA GLY A 353 31.25 -4.03 39.72
C GLY A 353 32.77 -4.04 39.83
N PHE A 354 33.31 -4.28 41.02
CA PHE A 354 34.75 -4.03 41.28
C PHE A 354 35.65 -4.97 40.50
N GLU A 355 35.18 -6.18 40.19
CA GLU A 355 35.89 -7.19 39.39
C GLU A 355 35.80 -6.92 37.89
N SER A 356 35.00 -5.92 37.47
CA SER A 356 34.85 -5.56 36.07
C SER A 356 36.14 -4.95 35.54
N ARG A 357 36.80 -5.67 34.62
CA ARG A 357 38.12 -5.36 34.07
C ARG A 357 38.19 -5.56 32.57
N PHE A 358 39.14 -4.87 31.95
CA PHE A 358 39.50 -5.10 30.55
C PHE A 358 40.37 -6.35 30.42
N ILE A 359 40.05 -7.21 29.46
CA ILE A 359 40.87 -8.35 29.05
C ILE A 359 41.30 -8.18 27.59
N ASN A 360 42.61 -8.12 27.35
CA ASN A 360 43.18 -7.99 26.01
C ASN A 360 43.34 -9.36 25.34
N LYS A 361 42.23 -9.97 24.92
CA LYS A 361 42.18 -11.23 24.18
C LYS A 361 41.33 -11.06 22.92
N SER A 362 41.47 -12.01 22.00
CA SER A 362 40.68 -12.06 20.77
C SER A 362 39.37 -12.81 20.99
N PHE A 363 38.28 -12.31 20.42
CA PHE A 363 36.94 -12.86 20.51
C PHE A 363 36.23 -12.81 19.16
N LYS A 364 35.54 -13.86 18.75
CA LYS A 364 34.53 -13.78 17.68
C LYS A 364 33.21 -13.30 18.26
N VAL A 365 32.57 -12.33 17.61
CA VAL A 365 31.30 -11.77 18.07
C VAL A 365 30.17 -12.08 17.09
N PHE A 366 28.99 -12.39 17.62
CA PHE A 366 27.83 -12.73 16.80
C PHE A 366 26.55 -12.16 17.39
N PRO A 367 25.54 -11.85 16.55
CA PRO A 367 24.22 -11.47 17.01
C PRO A 367 23.57 -12.56 17.87
N VAL A 368 22.94 -12.15 18.98
CA VAL A 368 22.12 -13.03 19.82
C VAL A 368 20.82 -13.39 19.10
N ALA A 369 20.16 -12.37 18.57
CA ALA A 369 18.96 -12.44 17.76
C ALA A 369 19.04 -11.37 16.66
N PHE A 370 18.06 -11.36 15.76
CA PHE A 370 17.96 -10.25 14.82
C PHE A 370 17.69 -8.94 15.57
N HIS A 371 18.35 -7.89 15.12
CA HIS A 371 18.03 -6.52 15.50
C HIS A 371 18.36 -5.60 14.31
N PRO A 372 17.61 -4.51 14.06
CA PRO A 372 17.93 -3.57 12.97
C PRO A 372 19.38 -3.07 12.99
N ILE A 373 19.98 -2.95 14.18
CA ILE A 373 21.39 -2.58 14.37
C ILE A 373 22.36 -3.63 13.82
N THR A 374 22.20 -4.89 14.23
CA THR A 374 23.17 -5.96 13.95
C THR A 374 22.82 -6.77 12.70
N GLY A 375 21.56 -6.80 12.29
CA GLY A 375 21.08 -7.73 11.28
C GLY A 375 21.09 -9.18 11.77
N SER A 376 20.90 -10.11 10.82
CA SER A 376 20.90 -11.54 11.06
C SER A 376 22.32 -12.10 11.28
N LYS A 377 22.41 -13.25 11.94
CA LYS A 377 23.68 -13.93 12.25
C LYS A 377 24.52 -14.23 11.00
N ASP A 378 23.90 -14.55 9.86
CA ASP A 378 24.61 -14.82 8.60
C ASP A 378 25.46 -13.66 8.11
N LYS A 379 25.05 -12.41 8.39
CA LYS A 379 25.85 -11.25 8.00
C LYS A 379 27.21 -11.19 8.71
N TRP A 380 27.33 -11.84 9.87
CA TRP A 380 28.52 -11.85 10.74
C TRP A 380 29.42 -13.08 10.54
N LYS A 381 29.09 -14.02 9.64
CA LYS A 381 29.89 -15.24 9.39
C LYS A 381 31.36 -14.94 9.12
N ASP A 382 31.62 -13.93 8.29
CA ASP A 382 32.97 -13.51 7.87
C ASP A 382 33.49 -12.32 8.68
N SER A 383 32.91 -12.06 9.86
CA SER A 383 33.37 -10.96 10.69
C SER A 383 34.75 -11.26 11.28
N PRO A 384 35.67 -10.28 11.32
CA PRO A 384 36.96 -10.45 11.96
C PRO A 384 36.80 -10.63 13.47
N THR A 385 37.82 -11.19 14.11
CA THR A 385 37.89 -11.21 15.57
C THR A 385 38.01 -9.80 16.13
N MET A 386 37.30 -9.56 17.22
CA MET A 386 37.46 -8.38 18.05
C MET A 386 38.60 -8.61 19.04
N GLN A 387 39.31 -7.55 19.41
CA GLN A 387 40.37 -7.61 20.40
C GLN A 387 39.98 -6.73 21.58
N GLY A 388 40.07 -7.27 22.78
CA GLY A 388 39.67 -6.56 23.99
C GLY A 388 38.20 -6.79 24.34
N LEU A 389 37.95 -6.97 25.63
CA LEU A 389 36.61 -7.03 26.20
C LEU A 389 36.64 -6.51 27.64
N ASN A 390 35.68 -5.67 28.01
CA ASN A 390 35.38 -5.33 29.38
C ASN A 390 34.40 -6.37 29.94
N VAL A 391 34.88 -7.20 30.86
CA VAL A 391 34.03 -8.16 31.57
C VAL A 391 33.18 -7.39 32.57
N VAL A 392 31.88 -7.65 32.57
CA VAL A 392 30.89 -7.03 33.47
C VAL A 392 30.24 -8.09 34.35
N GLU A 393 29.76 -7.72 35.53
CA GLU A 393 29.18 -8.65 36.50
C GLU A 393 27.74 -9.08 36.13
N GLY A 394 27.10 -8.35 35.22
CA GLY A 394 25.78 -8.72 34.73
C GLY A 394 25.23 -7.78 33.68
N VAL A 395 24.03 -8.11 33.22
CA VAL A 395 23.31 -7.37 32.18
C VAL A 395 21.89 -7.09 32.68
N ASN A 396 21.40 -5.87 32.48
CA ASN A 396 20.01 -5.46 32.74
C ASN A 396 19.36 -4.80 31.50
N GLY A 397 19.98 -4.96 30.33
CA GLY A 397 19.48 -4.54 29.01
C GLY A 397 19.40 -5.72 28.02
N LYS A 398 19.08 -5.42 26.77
CA LYS A 398 19.05 -6.40 25.67
C LYS A 398 20.44 -6.57 25.07
N VAL A 399 20.99 -7.78 25.12
CA VAL A 399 22.27 -8.12 24.49
C VAL A 399 22.07 -8.26 22.98
N LEU A 400 22.79 -7.45 22.20
CA LEU A 400 22.76 -7.51 20.74
C LEU A 400 23.85 -8.42 20.18
N LEU A 401 25.08 -8.26 20.67
CA LEU A 401 26.22 -9.10 20.29
C LEU A 401 26.77 -9.80 21.53
N LYS A 402 27.18 -11.05 21.36
CA LYS A 402 27.93 -11.82 22.36
C LYS A 402 29.19 -12.42 21.76
N THR A 403 30.17 -12.71 22.60
CA THR A 403 31.36 -13.48 22.22
C THR A 403 31.05 -14.97 22.09
N GLU A 404 31.96 -15.73 21.50
CA GLU A 404 31.90 -17.21 21.43
C GLU A 404 31.79 -17.87 22.81
N ASN A 405 32.34 -17.23 23.85
CA ASN A 405 32.28 -17.69 25.23
C ASN A 405 31.04 -17.22 26.00
N GLY A 406 30.06 -16.62 25.29
CA GLY A 406 28.79 -16.18 25.88
C GLY A 406 28.83 -14.82 26.58
N ASN A 407 29.98 -14.13 26.62
CA ASN A 407 30.06 -12.81 27.25
C ASN A 407 29.33 -11.76 26.39
N PRO A 408 28.61 -10.79 26.99
CA PRO A 408 28.01 -9.70 26.23
C PRO A 408 29.11 -8.84 25.59
N TYR A 409 28.85 -8.35 24.37
CA TYR A 409 29.75 -7.42 23.66
C TYR A 409 29.05 -6.10 23.33
N ILE A 410 27.78 -6.14 22.92
CA ILE A 410 26.94 -4.94 22.80
C ILE A 410 25.64 -5.17 23.56
N VAL A 411 25.27 -4.21 24.41
CA VAL A 411 24.03 -4.24 25.17
C VAL A 411 23.32 -2.91 25.04
N ILE A 412 22.01 -2.94 24.82
CA ILE A 412 21.18 -1.74 24.67
C ILE A 412 20.04 -1.72 25.69
N LYS A 413 19.55 -0.53 26.03
CA LYS A 413 18.39 -0.35 26.94
C LYS A 413 17.65 0.93 26.60
N LYS A 414 16.31 0.86 26.59
CA LYS A 414 15.45 2.04 26.59
C LYS A 414 15.17 2.41 28.05
N ILE A 415 15.31 3.68 28.42
CA ILE A 415 15.07 4.15 29.79
C ILE A 415 14.58 5.60 29.78
N GLY A 416 13.52 5.89 30.54
CA GLY A 416 12.79 7.15 30.38
C GLY A 416 12.30 7.32 28.94
N SER A 417 12.53 8.49 28.36
CA SER A 417 12.30 8.73 26.93
C SER A 417 13.54 8.47 26.06
N GLY A 418 14.71 8.23 26.65
CA GLY A 418 15.98 8.04 25.93
C GLY A 418 16.43 6.60 25.80
N ARG A 419 17.64 6.44 25.26
CA ARG A 419 18.19 5.16 24.83
C ARG A 419 19.69 5.11 25.10
N VAL A 420 20.13 3.98 25.67
CA VAL A 420 21.52 3.75 26.05
C VAL A 420 22.06 2.52 25.34
N ALA A 421 23.32 2.59 24.89
CA ALA A 421 24.08 1.45 24.40
C ALA A 421 25.44 1.38 25.10
N CYS A 422 25.84 0.17 25.50
CA CYS A 422 27.20 -0.15 25.91
C CYS A 422 27.83 -1.08 24.87
N ILE A 423 29.01 -0.71 24.39
CA ILE A 423 29.89 -1.58 23.61
C ILE A 423 31.06 -1.93 24.53
N LEU A 424 31.19 -3.19 24.91
CA LEU A 424 32.17 -3.66 25.89
C LEU A 424 33.55 -3.93 25.27
N GLY A 425 33.82 -3.40 24.09
CA GLY A 425 35.13 -3.45 23.44
C GLY A 425 35.31 -2.23 22.54
N ASN A 426 36.48 -2.10 21.92
CA ASN A 426 36.87 -0.92 21.14
C ASN A 426 37.57 -1.28 19.82
N THR A 427 37.14 -2.37 19.18
CA THR A 427 37.70 -2.80 17.88
C THR A 427 36.65 -3.10 16.82
N LEU A 428 35.47 -2.50 16.89
CA LEU A 428 34.44 -2.64 15.86
C LEU A 428 34.84 -1.99 14.52
N TRP A 429 35.81 -1.08 14.52
CA TRP A 429 36.46 -0.58 13.30
C TRP A 429 36.92 -1.71 12.38
N ARG A 430 37.30 -2.89 12.91
CA ARG A 430 37.68 -4.06 12.11
C ARG A 430 36.57 -4.50 11.14
N LEU A 431 35.30 -4.24 11.46
CA LEU A 431 34.16 -4.54 10.59
C LEU A 431 34.20 -3.79 9.25
N SER A 432 35.01 -2.73 9.11
CA SER A 432 35.19 -2.04 7.82
C SER A 432 35.97 -2.87 6.80
N PHE A 433 36.63 -3.93 7.24
CA PHE A 433 37.50 -4.78 6.42
C PHE A 433 36.85 -6.13 6.06
N ILE A 434 35.55 -6.30 6.26
CA ILE A 434 34.86 -7.51 5.82
C ILE A 434 34.79 -7.52 4.29
N GLU A 435 35.43 -8.52 3.68
CA GLU A 435 35.45 -8.70 2.23
C GLU A 435 34.04 -8.82 1.65
N GLY A 436 33.83 -8.24 0.47
CA GLY A 436 32.54 -8.22 -0.21
C GLY A 436 31.44 -7.39 0.48
N LYS A 437 31.68 -6.80 1.66
CA LYS A 437 30.67 -6.07 2.45
C LYS A 437 31.04 -4.61 2.73
N LYS A 438 31.33 -3.85 1.67
CA LYS A 438 31.77 -2.44 1.71
C LYS A 438 30.98 -1.51 2.65
N TYR A 439 29.66 -1.73 2.77
CA TYR A 439 28.77 -0.88 3.58
C TYR A 439 28.39 -1.47 4.95
N PHE A 440 28.98 -2.59 5.37
CA PHE A 440 28.56 -3.27 6.59
C PHE A 440 28.82 -2.42 7.85
N TYR A 441 30.07 -1.97 8.04
CA TYR A 441 30.45 -1.05 9.11
C TYR A 441 29.58 0.21 9.13
N TRP A 442 29.37 0.82 7.96
CA TRP A 442 28.59 2.06 7.83
C TRP A 442 27.12 1.85 8.20
N ASN A 443 26.49 0.76 7.74
CA ASN A 443 25.11 0.45 8.08
C ASN A 443 24.93 0.07 9.55
N PHE A 444 25.88 -0.67 10.14
CA PHE A 444 25.89 -0.99 11.56
C PHE A 444 25.86 0.30 12.41
N TRP A 445 26.80 1.21 12.18
CA TRP A 445 26.88 2.47 12.91
C TRP A 445 25.69 3.38 12.67
N LYS A 446 25.24 3.51 11.41
CA LYS A 446 24.02 4.26 11.08
C LYS A 446 22.83 3.74 11.89
N ASN A 447 22.62 2.43 11.91
CA ASN A 447 21.48 1.85 12.59
C ASN A 447 21.59 1.96 14.12
N LEU A 448 22.80 1.83 14.69
CA LEU A 448 23.03 2.06 16.12
C LEU A 448 22.75 3.50 16.53
N ILE A 449 23.28 4.48 15.80
CA ILE A 449 23.08 5.91 16.06
C ILE A 449 21.61 6.28 15.88
N TYR A 450 20.97 5.82 14.81
CA TYR A 450 19.54 6.04 14.59
C TYR A 450 18.70 5.40 15.70
N TRP A 451 19.13 4.25 16.22
CA TRP A 451 18.42 3.61 17.31
C TRP A 451 18.55 4.44 18.58
N LEU A 452 19.76 4.90 18.92
CA LEU A 452 20.00 5.78 20.07
C LEU A 452 19.20 7.07 20.01
N LEU A 453 18.97 7.60 18.80
CA LEU A 453 18.26 8.86 18.57
C LEU A 453 16.74 8.71 18.39
N GLY A 454 16.17 7.53 18.59
CA GLY A 454 14.71 7.40 18.55
C GLY A 454 14.09 7.14 17.17
N PHE A 455 14.88 6.98 16.11
CA PHE A 455 14.33 6.93 14.74
C PHE A 455 13.42 5.69 14.54
N PRO A 456 12.20 5.85 13.96
CA PRO A 456 11.28 4.74 13.75
C PRO A 456 11.79 3.67 12.76
N SER A 457 12.69 4.05 11.84
CA SER A 457 13.23 3.16 10.79
C SER A 457 14.07 2.00 11.31
N VAL A 458 14.50 2.08 12.57
CA VAL A 458 15.31 1.07 13.26
C VAL A 458 14.61 0.57 14.52
N GLU A 459 13.31 0.82 14.64
CA GLU A 459 12.49 0.03 15.54
C GLU A 459 12.36 -1.38 14.99
N GLU A 460 12.43 -2.37 15.87
CA GLU A 460 12.44 -3.78 15.50
C GLU A 460 11.21 -4.15 14.66
N ILE A 461 10.08 -3.47 14.86
CA ILE A 461 8.81 -3.77 14.17
C ILE A 461 7.99 -2.49 14.04
N ASN A 462 7.66 -2.12 12.81
CA ASN A 462 6.64 -1.11 12.52
C ASN A 462 5.44 -1.82 11.88
N ILE A 463 4.25 -1.65 12.46
CA ILE A 463 2.99 -2.14 11.88
C ILE A 463 2.37 -0.96 11.17
N GLU A 464 2.46 -0.96 9.86
CA GLU A 464 1.85 0.05 9.01
C GLU A 464 0.46 -0.44 8.61
N TYR A 465 -0.53 0.42 8.77
CA TYR A 465 -1.91 0.19 8.32
C TYR A 465 -2.45 1.49 7.72
N GLU A 466 -3.23 1.36 6.65
CA GLU A 466 -3.64 2.50 5.83
C GLU A 466 -4.58 3.46 6.57
N ARG A 467 -5.50 2.94 7.39
CA ARG A 467 -6.59 3.72 8.02
C ARG A 467 -6.90 3.20 9.43
N ARG A 468 -7.63 3.99 10.22
CA ARG A 468 -8.15 3.55 11.55
C ARG A 468 -9.64 3.20 11.54
N ILE A 469 -10.33 3.50 10.44
CA ILE A 469 -11.75 3.25 10.23
C ILE A 469 -11.89 2.54 8.88
N TYR A 470 -12.54 1.38 8.88
CA TYR A 470 -12.80 0.55 7.70
C TYR A 470 -14.29 0.17 7.63
N ARG A 471 -14.71 -0.40 6.50
CA ARG A 471 -16.08 -0.90 6.29
C ARG A 471 -16.12 -2.43 6.27
N ILE A 472 -17.31 -3.01 6.42
CA ILE A 472 -17.52 -4.45 6.24
C ILE A 472 -17.21 -4.84 4.79
N GLY A 473 -16.49 -5.94 4.60
CA GLY A 473 -16.04 -6.41 3.28
C GLY A 473 -14.84 -5.67 2.70
N GLU A 474 -14.38 -4.56 3.30
CA GLU A 474 -13.12 -3.92 2.89
C GLU A 474 -11.93 -4.77 3.35
N GLU A 475 -11.02 -5.03 2.41
CA GLU A 475 -9.73 -5.64 2.70
C GLU A 475 -8.81 -4.60 3.33
N CYS A 476 -8.32 -4.89 4.53
CA CYS A 476 -7.24 -4.17 5.19
C CYS A 476 -5.95 -4.94 5.03
N VAL A 477 -4.91 -4.25 4.57
CA VAL A 477 -3.56 -4.80 4.49
C VAL A 477 -2.72 -4.23 5.62
N PHE A 478 -2.21 -5.11 6.49
CA PHE A 478 -1.22 -4.77 7.50
C PHE A 478 0.17 -5.11 6.99
N TYR A 479 1.10 -4.16 7.05
CA TYR A 479 2.49 -4.42 6.70
C TYR A 479 3.33 -4.55 7.97
N LEU A 480 3.96 -5.71 8.12
CA LEU A 480 5.07 -5.89 9.04
C LEU A 480 6.37 -5.80 8.23
N LYS A 481 7.18 -4.80 8.55
CA LYS A 481 8.48 -4.59 7.90
C LYS A 481 9.57 -5.34 8.67
N GLY A 482 10.33 -6.19 7.99
CA GLY A 482 11.37 -7.06 8.55
C GLY A 482 11.76 -8.17 7.54
N LYS A 483 12.93 -8.79 7.63
CA LYS A 483 13.30 -9.84 6.66
C LYS A 483 12.46 -11.12 6.84
N PHE A 484 12.43 -11.95 5.80
CA PHE A 484 11.68 -13.21 5.78
C PHE A 484 11.98 -14.10 7.00
N GLU A 485 13.25 -14.35 7.32
CA GLU A 485 13.64 -15.19 8.46
C GLU A 485 13.25 -14.56 9.82
N GLU A 486 13.07 -13.25 9.85
CA GLU A 486 12.79 -12.44 11.04
C GLU A 486 11.29 -12.31 11.30
N LEU A 487 10.49 -12.43 10.24
CA LEU A 487 9.04 -12.42 10.33
C LEU A 487 8.44 -13.84 10.27
N LYS A 488 9.21 -14.84 9.82
CA LYS A 488 8.86 -16.27 9.93
C LYS A 488 8.45 -16.60 11.36
N ASP A 489 7.34 -17.31 11.50
CA ASP A 489 6.71 -17.68 12.79
C ASP A 489 6.11 -16.52 13.60
N THR A 490 5.91 -15.34 13.00
CA THR A 490 5.14 -14.27 13.65
C THR A 490 3.66 -14.61 13.66
N GLU A 491 3.08 -14.66 14.85
CA GLU A 491 1.65 -14.91 15.03
C GLU A 491 0.91 -13.58 15.05
N PHE A 492 -0.01 -13.41 14.12
CA PHE A 492 -0.91 -12.27 14.09
C PHE A 492 -2.29 -12.76 14.50
N PHE A 493 -2.85 -12.23 15.57
CA PHE A 493 -4.21 -12.50 16.01
C PHE A 493 -5.10 -11.28 15.87
N VAL A 494 -6.37 -11.55 15.65
CA VAL A 494 -7.46 -10.58 15.71
C VAL A 494 -8.47 -11.02 16.76
N PHE A 495 -8.99 -10.05 17.51
CA PHE A 495 -10.11 -10.18 18.41
C PHE A 495 -11.26 -9.35 17.87
N TYR A 496 -12.36 -10.05 17.58
CA TYR A 496 -13.56 -9.47 17.01
C TYR A 496 -14.39 -8.72 18.05
N PRO A 497 -15.28 -7.80 17.62
CA PRO A 497 -16.21 -7.12 18.52
C PRO A 497 -17.12 -8.09 19.30
N ASP A 498 -17.47 -9.22 18.68
CA ASP A 498 -18.28 -10.30 19.25
C ASP A 498 -17.47 -11.29 20.13
N LYS A 499 -16.23 -10.94 20.47
CA LYS A 499 -15.28 -11.71 21.30
C LYS A 499 -14.69 -12.96 20.64
N ARG A 500 -14.95 -13.23 19.35
CA ARG A 500 -14.19 -14.25 18.61
C ARG A 500 -12.70 -13.89 18.55
N LYS A 501 -11.85 -14.92 18.43
CA LYS A 501 -10.40 -14.77 18.24
C LYS A 501 -9.98 -15.63 17.06
N GLU A 502 -9.18 -15.06 16.18
CA GLU A 502 -8.64 -15.76 15.00
C GLU A 502 -7.18 -15.42 14.78
N LYS A 503 -6.43 -16.34 14.16
CA LYS A 503 -5.06 -16.12 13.70
C LYS A 503 -5.11 -15.74 12.22
N ILE A 504 -4.50 -14.62 11.86
CA ILE A 504 -4.39 -14.13 10.49
C ILE A 504 -3.12 -14.69 9.87
N GLU A 505 -3.27 -15.33 8.71
CA GLU A 505 -2.14 -15.77 7.90
C GLU A 505 -1.55 -14.60 7.12
N GLY A 506 -0.23 -14.55 7.07
CA GLY A 506 0.50 -13.50 6.38
C GLY A 506 1.20 -14.05 5.15
N ASP A 507 1.10 -13.32 4.05
CA ASP A 507 1.82 -13.60 2.83
C ASP A 507 3.16 -12.85 2.84
N PHE A 508 4.22 -13.51 2.42
CA PHE A 508 5.55 -12.92 2.39
C PHE A 508 5.86 -12.29 1.02
N ASP A 509 6.16 -11.00 1.03
CA ASP A 509 6.79 -10.34 -0.12
C ASP A 509 8.32 -10.49 -0.01
N LEU A 510 8.84 -11.54 -0.65
CA LEU A 510 10.28 -11.85 -0.71
C LEU A 510 11.09 -10.75 -1.41
N LYS A 511 10.50 -9.96 -2.32
CA LYS A 511 11.20 -8.88 -3.04
C LYS A 511 11.38 -7.64 -2.16
N ARG A 512 10.40 -7.34 -1.31
CA ARG A 512 10.39 -6.13 -0.46
C ARG A 512 10.77 -6.36 0.99
N GLY A 513 10.90 -7.62 1.44
CA GLY A 513 11.24 -7.97 2.81
C GLY A 513 10.18 -7.46 3.79
N ARG A 514 8.92 -7.88 3.57
CA ARG A 514 7.76 -7.54 4.41
C ARG A 514 6.81 -8.74 4.45
N ILE A 515 6.13 -8.97 5.57
CA ILE A 515 4.87 -9.75 5.57
C ILE A 515 3.74 -8.76 5.38
N PHE A 516 2.82 -9.08 4.48
CA PHE A 516 1.52 -8.44 4.45
C PHE A 516 0.46 -9.41 4.97
N TYR A 517 -0.39 -8.92 5.85
CA TYR A 517 -1.55 -9.65 6.33
C TYR A 517 -2.78 -9.02 5.72
N ARG A 518 -3.52 -9.80 4.94
CA ARG A 518 -4.83 -9.39 4.43
C ARG A 518 -5.88 -9.81 5.43
N PHE A 519 -6.75 -8.87 5.76
CA PHE A 519 -7.85 -9.13 6.67
C PHE A 519 -9.09 -8.42 6.17
N THR A 520 -10.20 -9.13 6.11
CA THR A 520 -11.49 -8.59 5.69
C THR A 520 -12.41 -8.54 6.91
N PHE A 521 -13.03 -7.39 7.15
CA PHE A 521 -13.94 -7.23 8.26
C PHE A 521 -15.32 -7.81 7.93
N ASP A 522 -15.87 -8.62 8.83
CA ASP A 522 -17.14 -9.34 8.65
C ASP A 522 -18.28 -8.81 9.54
N THR A 523 -17.96 -8.03 10.57
CA THR A 523 -18.91 -7.53 11.57
C THR A 523 -18.59 -6.07 11.89
N PRO A 524 -19.61 -5.26 12.26
CA PRO A 524 -19.36 -3.89 12.68
C PRO A 524 -18.85 -3.84 14.12
N GLY A 525 -18.02 -2.84 14.44
CA GLY A 525 -17.54 -2.60 15.80
C GLY A 525 -16.01 -2.48 15.93
N LYS A 526 -15.52 -2.57 17.17
CA LYS A 526 -14.09 -2.38 17.48
C LYS A 526 -13.34 -3.70 17.47
N TYR A 527 -12.43 -3.85 16.51
CA TYR A 527 -11.49 -4.96 16.43
C TYR A 527 -10.21 -4.64 17.21
N ARG A 528 -9.64 -5.63 17.89
CA ARG A 528 -8.31 -5.54 18.50
C ARG A 528 -7.35 -6.49 17.82
N PHE A 529 -6.20 -6.00 17.43
CA PHE A 529 -5.18 -6.75 16.74
C PHE A 529 -3.98 -6.95 17.64
N PHE A 530 -3.33 -8.10 17.50
CA PHE A 530 -2.28 -8.53 18.38
C PHE A 530 -1.22 -9.30 17.61
N VAL A 531 0.00 -8.81 17.63
CA VAL A 531 1.13 -9.45 16.95
C VAL A 531 2.08 -9.97 18.03
N LYS A 532 2.37 -11.26 17.96
CA LYS A 532 3.23 -11.98 18.90
C LYS A 532 4.31 -12.75 18.16
N LYS A 533 5.53 -12.68 18.68
CA LYS A 533 6.60 -13.65 18.43
C LYS A 533 7.30 -13.93 19.75
N LYS A 534 8.10 -15.00 19.83
CA LYS A 534 8.86 -15.37 21.04
C LYS A 534 9.56 -14.19 21.73
N GLU A 535 9.98 -13.18 20.97
CA GLU A 535 10.77 -12.04 21.46
C GLU A 535 9.98 -10.73 21.63
N PHE A 536 8.71 -10.65 21.21
CA PHE A 536 7.94 -9.40 21.30
C PHE A 536 6.41 -9.59 21.28
N GLN A 537 5.72 -8.55 21.74
CA GLN A 537 4.26 -8.43 21.68
C GLN A 537 3.84 -6.99 21.39
N LYS A 538 2.95 -6.78 20.40
CA LYS A 538 2.34 -5.48 20.09
C LYS A 538 0.83 -5.62 19.91
N SER A 539 0.06 -4.59 20.23
CA SER A 539 -1.39 -4.56 19.99
C SER A 539 -1.89 -3.20 19.53
N PHE A 540 -3.00 -3.19 18.79
CA PHE A 540 -3.68 -1.98 18.32
C PHE A 540 -5.17 -2.23 18.10
N SER A 541 -5.95 -1.20 17.75
CA SER A 541 -7.40 -1.35 17.51
C SER A 541 -7.87 -0.56 16.30
N ILE A 542 -8.91 -1.08 15.64
CA ILE A 542 -9.57 -0.49 14.46
C ILE A 542 -11.08 -0.51 14.68
N ASN A 543 -11.78 0.53 14.23
CA ASN A 543 -13.24 0.58 14.25
C ASN A 543 -13.81 0.33 12.85
N VAL A 544 -14.82 -0.54 12.76
CA VAL A 544 -15.47 -0.94 11.51
C VAL A 544 -16.93 -0.51 11.48
N LYS A 545 -17.39 0.01 10.34
CA LYS A 545 -18.79 0.39 10.10
C LYS A 545 -19.45 -0.55 9.08
N ASP A 546 -20.73 -0.86 9.28
CA ASP A 546 -21.55 -1.66 8.35
C ASP A 546 -22.06 -0.79 7.21
N ILE A 547 -21.54 -0.99 5.99
CA ILE A 547 -21.94 -0.28 4.77
C ILE A 547 -21.77 -1.23 3.56
N ASP A 548 -22.85 -1.58 2.85
CA ASP A 548 -22.87 -2.50 1.69
C ASP A 548 -22.37 -1.80 0.40
N ILE A 549 -21.34 -2.34 -0.24
CA ILE A 549 -20.60 -1.70 -1.36
C ILE A 549 -21.44 -1.59 -2.64
N GLU A 550 -22.26 -2.61 -2.93
CA GLU A 550 -23.20 -2.63 -4.07
C GLU A 550 -24.33 -1.60 -3.92
N LEU A 551 -24.63 -1.18 -2.67
CA LEU A 551 -25.60 -0.11 -2.40
C LEU A 551 -24.94 1.28 -2.39
N GLU A 552 -23.61 1.38 -2.26
CA GLU A 552 -22.86 2.64 -2.39
C GLU A 552 -22.57 3.01 -3.85
N LYS A 553 -22.27 2.05 -4.74
CA LYS A 553 -22.11 2.31 -6.19
C LYS A 553 -23.47 2.35 -6.88
N LYS A 554 -24.16 3.48 -6.76
CA LYS A 554 -25.41 3.73 -7.51
C LYS A 554 -25.18 4.08 -8.98
N ASP A 555 -23.99 4.57 -9.31
CA ASP A 555 -23.67 5.04 -10.65
C ASP A 555 -23.47 3.86 -11.61
N GLY A 556 -24.44 3.67 -12.52
CA GLY A 556 -24.28 2.73 -13.61
C GLY A 556 -23.18 3.16 -14.60
N ASN A 557 -22.70 2.22 -15.41
CA ASN A 557 -21.67 2.45 -16.42
C ASN A 557 -22.23 2.25 -17.85
N PRO A 558 -22.96 3.23 -18.40
CA PRO A 558 -23.51 3.12 -19.75
C PRO A 558 -22.43 3.05 -20.83
N GLU A 559 -21.24 3.63 -20.60
CA GLU A 559 -20.14 3.59 -21.56
C GLU A 559 -19.60 2.18 -21.77
N LEU A 560 -19.53 1.36 -20.71
CA LEU A 560 -19.13 -0.04 -20.82
C LEU A 560 -20.10 -0.83 -21.69
N LEU A 561 -21.41 -0.67 -21.47
CA LEU A 561 -22.44 -1.34 -22.24
C LEU A 561 -22.44 -0.89 -23.71
N LYS A 562 -22.22 0.40 -23.96
CA LYS A 562 -22.06 0.93 -25.31
C LYS A 562 -20.85 0.33 -26.00
N TRP A 563 -19.70 0.26 -25.32
CA TRP A 563 -18.48 -0.37 -25.84
C TRP A 563 -18.69 -1.85 -26.19
N ILE A 564 -19.41 -2.62 -25.36
CA ILE A 564 -19.74 -4.03 -25.65
C ILE A 564 -20.56 -4.14 -26.94
N SER A 565 -21.57 -3.30 -27.11
CA SER A 565 -22.40 -3.29 -28.30
C SER A 565 -21.63 -2.87 -29.55
N ASP A 566 -20.83 -1.81 -29.47
CA ASP A 566 -20.03 -1.32 -30.59
C ASP A 566 -18.99 -2.37 -31.04
N LYS A 567 -18.33 -3.05 -30.08
CA LYS A 567 -17.32 -4.10 -30.36
C LYS A 567 -17.92 -5.31 -31.11
N THR A 568 -19.21 -5.59 -30.93
CA THR A 568 -19.91 -6.74 -31.54
C THR A 568 -20.80 -6.36 -32.72
N GLY A 569 -20.83 -5.09 -33.12
CA GLY A 569 -21.74 -4.59 -34.16
C GLY A 569 -23.22 -4.63 -33.75
N GLY A 570 -23.50 -4.69 -32.46
CA GLY A 570 -24.84 -4.58 -31.88
C GLY A 570 -25.29 -3.13 -31.71
N ARG A 571 -26.34 -2.90 -30.92
CA ARG A 571 -26.90 -1.56 -30.66
C ARG A 571 -27.05 -1.30 -29.17
N PHE A 572 -26.72 -0.09 -28.75
CA PHE A 572 -26.97 0.40 -27.40
C PHE A 572 -28.32 1.10 -27.30
N PHE A 573 -29.10 0.73 -26.29
CA PHE A 573 -30.38 1.33 -25.94
C PHE A 573 -30.37 1.81 -24.49
N ASN A 574 -30.99 2.96 -24.24
CA ASN A 574 -31.30 3.41 -22.89
C ASN A 574 -32.77 3.07 -22.60
N PHE A 575 -33.09 2.65 -21.37
CA PHE A 575 -34.45 2.41 -20.92
C PHE A 575 -35.39 3.59 -21.18
N ASP A 576 -34.90 4.82 -21.02
CA ASP A 576 -35.68 6.05 -21.29
C ASP A 576 -36.16 6.14 -22.76
N ASP A 577 -35.49 5.42 -23.66
CA ASP A 577 -35.74 5.36 -25.10
C ASP A 577 -36.40 4.03 -25.55
N ILE A 578 -37.17 3.36 -24.69
CA ILE A 578 -37.72 2.00 -24.93
C ILE A 578 -38.49 1.85 -26.26
N LYS A 579 -39.12 2.91 -26.77
CA LYS A 579 -39.80 2.90 -28.08
C LYS A 579 -38.85 2.54 -29.23
N LYS A 580 -37.59 3.01 -29.19
CA LYS A 580 -36.59 2.67 -30.21
C LYS A 580 -36.26 1.17 -30.20
N LEU A 581 -36.25 0.54 -29.03
CA LEU A 581 -36.07 -0.90 -28.89
C LEU A 581 -37.27 -1.66 -29.45
N GLU A 582 -38.50 -1.22 -29.15
CA GLU A 582 -39.71 -1.84 -29.73
C GLU A 582 -39.72 -1.78 -31.26
N ASP A 583 -39.37 -0.63 -31.84
CA ASP A 583 -39.31 -0.46 -33.28
C ASP A 583 -38.21 -1.30 -33.93
N PHE A 584 -37.08 -1.47 -33.24
CA PHE A 584 -36.01 -2.35 -33.67
C PHE A 584 -36.49 -3.81 -33.75
N LEU A 585 -37.11 -4.31 -32.68
CA LEU A 585 -37.64 -5.68 -32.62
C LEU A 585 -38.79 -5.92 -33.61
N LYS A 586 -39.55 -4.87 -33.99
CA LYS A 586 -40.62 -4.96 -35.01
C LYS A 586 -40.06 -5.04 -36.44
N LYS A 587 -38.93 -4.37 -36.72
CA LYS A 587 -38.34 -4.24 -38.08
C LYS A 587 -37.63 -5.50 -38.60
N GLU A 588 -37.37 -6.50 -37.78
CA GLU A 588 -36.73 -7.77 -38.20
C GLU A 588 -37.63 -8.73 -39.02
N ARG A 589 -38.75 -8.24 -39.56
CA ARG A 589 -39.55 -8.95 -40.57
C ARG A 589 -39.02 -8.56 -41.96
N PHE A 590 -38.33 -9.45 -42.66
CA PHE A 590 -37.98 -9.19 -44.05
C PHE A 590 -39.15 -9.55 -44.98
N ILE A 591 -39.24 -8.78 -46.07
CA ILE A 591 -40.22 -8.97 -47.14
C ILE A 591 -39.56 -9.88 -48.17
N GLU A 592 -40.09 -11.09 -48.36
CA GLU A 592 -39.68 -11.95 -49.48
C GLU A 592 -40.69 -11.71 -50.62
N ASN A 593 -40.20 -11.19 -51.75
CA ASN A 593 -41.00 -11.10 -52.96
C ASN A 593 -41.00 -12.48 -53.64
N ILE A 594 -42.13 -13.16 -53.62
CA ILE A 594 -42.30 -14.40 -54.37
C ILE A 594 -42.83 -14.04 -55.76
N TYR A 595 -42.13 -14.51 -56.79
CA TYR A 595 -42.55 -14.43 -58.18
C TYR A 595 -43.01 -15.83 -58.62
N PRO A 596 -44.28 -16.19 -58.38
CA PRO A 596 -44.75 -17.56 -58.62
C PRO A 596 -44.57 -18.00 -60.08
N PHE A 597 -44.60 -17.07 -61.02
CA PHE A 597 -44.41 -17.30 -62.45
C PHE A 597 -42.93 -17.52 -62.86
N ARG A 598 -41.95 -17.23 -61.99
CA ARG A 598 -40.53 -17.58 -62.21
C ARG A 598 -40.14 -18.94 -61.64
N SER A 599 -41.06 -19.63 -60.99
CA SER A 599 -40.82 -20.99 -60.49
C SER A 599 -40.62 -21.95 -61.67
N LEU A 600 -39.57 -22.76 -61.62
CA LEU A 600 -39.29 -23.82 -62.60
C LEU A 600 -40.50 -24.74 -62.80
N TYR A 601 -41.26 -24.99 -61.73
CA TYR A 601 -42.48 -25.80 -61.75
C TYR A 601 -43.61 -25.13 -62.55
N PHE A 602 -43.73 -23.81 -62.49
CA PHE A 602 -44.72 -23.08 -63.27
C PHE A 602 -44.37 -23.09 -64.76
N PHE A 603 -43.07 -22.92 -65.09
CA PHE A 603 -42.58 -23.04 -66.46
C PHE A 603 -42.82 -24.44 -67.03
N LEU A 604 -42.51 -25.50 -66.26
CA LEU A 604 -42.80 -26.88 -66.63
C LEU A 604 -44.29 -27.13 -66.84
N PHE A 605 -45.16 -26.61 -65.96
CA PHE A 605 -46.61 -26.71 -66.14
C PHE A 605 -47.06 -26.03 -67.43
N LEU A 606 -46.54 -24.84 -67.74
CA LEU A 606 -46.86 -24.11 -68.98
C LEU A 606 -46.42 -24.90 -70.23
N VAL A 607 -45.22 -25.49 -70.21
CA VAL A 607 -44.70 -26.31 -71.31
C VAL A 607 -45.54 -27.58 -71.50
N ILE A 608 -45.88 -28.30 -70.42
CA ILE A 608 -46.74 -29.48 -70.48
C ILE A 608 -48.13 -29.10 -71.03
N TYR A 609 -48.69 -27.99 -70.59
CA TYR A 609 -49.97 -27.49 -71.06
C TYR A 609 -49.94 -27.12 -72.55
N LEU A 610 -48.86 -26.51 -73.03
CA LEU A 610 -48.63 -26.21 -74.44
C LEU A 610 -48.51 -27.48 -75.29
N VAL A 611 -47.76 -28.47 -74.84
CA VAL A 611 -47.64 -29.78 -75.52
C VAL A 611 -49.01 -30.47 -75.59
N PHE A 612 -49.79 -30.41 -74.51
CA PHE A 612 -51.14 -31.00 -74.47
C PHE A 612 -52.14 -30.29 -75.39
N ILE A 613 -51.99 -28.98 -75.60
CA ILE A 613 -52.79 -28.23 -76.58
C ILE A 613 -52.36 -28.57 -78.01
N TRP A 614 -51.06 -28.74 -78.26
CA TRP A 614 -50.51 -29.04 -79.58
C TRP A 614 -50.87 -30.45 -80.07
N ILE A 615 -50.89 -31.44 -79.18
CA ILE A 615 -51.30 -32.82 -79.50
C ILE A 615 -52.81 -32.93 -79.82
N ARG A 616 -53.62 -31.96 -79.37
CA ARG A 616 -55.08 -31.94 -79.55
C ARG A 616 -55.54 -31.05 -80.71
N TRP A 617 -54.61 -30.59 -81.54
CA TRP A 617 -54.81 -29.71 -82.68
C TRP A 617 -54.62 -30.43 -84.00
#